data_AF-K8XQM7-F1
#
_entry.id   AF-K8XQM7-F1
#
_cell.length_a   1.000
_cell.length_b   1.000
_cell.length_c   1.000
_cell.angle_alpha   90.00
_cell.angle_beta   90.00
_cell.angle_gamma   90.00
#
_symmetry.space_group_name_H-M   'P 1'
#
loop_
_entity.id
_entity.type
_entity.pdbx_description
1 polymer ?
#
loop_
_entity_poly.entity_id
_entity_poly.type
_entity_poly.pdbx_seq_one_letter_code
_entity_poly.pdbx_strand_id
1 'polypeptide(L)'
;MAADDPLSAERVRYLTGAFGGTQLAAIVGVNRSQPSRWIKGVERPGPAAAPLLIDLEHVLARARLVWGETAAHTWLESANAYLDGARPLDVLQLSGPAPVLEALDAEAWGGAA
;
A
#
# COMPACT_ATOMS: atom_id res chain seq x y z
N MET A 1 -17.61 -11.86 -11.53
CA MET A 1 -17.21 -12.10 -10.12
C MET A 1 -15.72 -11.82 -10.05
N ALA A 2 -15.26 -10.87 -9.22
CA ALA A 2 -13.84 -10.77 -8.92
C ALA A 2 -13.39 -12.14 -8.39
N ALA A 3 -12.28 -12.67 -8.92
CA ALA A 3 -11.71 -13.92 -8.40
C ALA A 3 -11.50 -13.75 -6.89
N ASP A 4 -11.94 -14.75 -6.11
CA ASP A 4 -11.72 -14.75 -4.68
C ASP A 4 -10.21 -14.78 -4.43
N ASP A 5 -9.65 -13.74 -3.82
CA ASP A 5 -8.22 -13.67 -3.48
C ASP A 5 -7.97 -14.53 -2.24
N PRO A 6 -7.40 -15.75 -2.38
CA PRO A 6 -7.23 -16.65 -1.26
C PRO A 6 -6.23 -16.11 -0.22
N LEU A 7 -5.41 -15.13 -0.58
CA LEU A 7 -4.41 -14.52 0.29
C LEU A 7 -4.93 -13.27 1.00
N SER A 8 -6.18 -12.87 0.78
CA SER A 8 -6.72 -11.59 1.25
C SER A 8 -6.55 -11.40 2.77
N ALA A 9 -6.88 -12.40 3.58
CA ALA A 9 -6.76 -12.31 5.04
C ALA A 9 -5.30 -12.23 5.52
N GLU A 10 -4.38 -12.91 4.85
CA GLU A 10 -2.95 -12.88 5.16
C GLU A 10 -2.34 -11.53 4.78
N ARG A 11 -2.67 -11.03 3.59
CA ARG A 11 -2.28 -9.69 3.11
C ARG A 11 -2.74 -8.59 4.07
N VAL A 12 -4.00 -8.62 4.49
CA VAL A 12 -4.51 -7.62 5.47
C VAL A 12 -3.78 -7.74 6.80
N ARG A 13 -3.45 -8.96 7.25
CA ARG A 13 -2.68 -9.17 8.49
C ARG A 13 -1.26 -8.62 8.37
N TYR A 14 -0.58 -8.90 7.27
CA TYR A 14 0.75 -8.38 6.97
C TYR A 14 0.76 -6.85 6.95
N LEU A 15 -0.14 -6.23 6.20
CA LEU A 15 -0.24 -4.78 6.09
C LEU A 15 -0.67 -4.12 7.41
N THR A 16 -1.50 -4.79 8.21
CA THR A 16 -1.84 -4.34 9.57
C THR A 16 -0.61 -4.39 10.49
N GLY A 17 0.29 -5.37 10.31
CA GLY A 17 1.56 -5.41 11.03
C GLY A 17 2.52 -4.30 10.61
N ALA A 18 2.52 -3.92 9.33
CA ALA A 18 3.35 -2.86 8.77
C ALA A 18 2.90 -1.45 9.19
N PHE A 19 1.62 -1.12 8.98
CA PHE A 19 1.09 0.24 9.18
C PHE A 19 0.28 0.40 10.47
N GLY A 20 -0.16 -0.70 11.10
CA GLY A 20 -1.21 -0.66 12.10
C GLY A 20 -2.61 -0.59 11.48
N GLY A 21 -3.60 -1.15 12.17
CA GLY A 21 -4.96 -1.33 11.62
C GLY A 21 -5.70 -0.02 11.34
N THR A 22 -5.51 0.99 12.19
CA THR A 22 -6.14 2.31 12.00
C THR A 22 -5.60 3.01 10.76
N GLN A 23 -4.29 3.00 10.56
CA GLN A 23 -3.66 3.63 9.41
C GLN A 23 -3.96 2.86 8.13
N LEU A 24 -3.91 1.52 8.16
CA LEU A 24 -4.33 0.70 7.01
C LEU A 24 -5.76 1.02 6.58
N ALA A 25 -6.69 1.17 7.54
CA ALA A 25 -8.07 1.54 7.24
C ALA A 25 -8.16 2.91 6.55
N ALA A 26 -7.35 3.88 6.98
CA ALA A 26 -7.29 5.20 6.36
C ALA A 26 -6.73 5.13 4.92
N ILE A 27 -5.62 4.40 4.72
CA ILE A 27 -5.00 4.21 3.40
C ILE A 27 -5.99 3.61 2.40
N VAL A 28 -6.73 2.58 2.80
CA VAL A 28 -7.68 1.90 1.91
C VAL A 28 -9.09 2.51 1.90
N GLY A 29 -9.30 3.62 2.63
CA GLY A 29 -10.57 4.37 2.61
C GLY A 29 -11.76 3.66 3.26
N VAL A 30 -11.53 2.90 4.34
CA VAL A 30 -12.57 2.09 5.02
C VAL A 30 -12.71 2.43 6.51
N ASN A 31 -13.77 1.89 7.14
CA ASN A 31 -13.94 2.03 8.58
C ASN A 31 -12.83 1.28 9.35
N ARG A 32 -12.33 1.88 10.44
CA ARG A 32 -11.29 1.32 11.32
C ARG A 32 -11.52 -0.11 11.81
N SER A 33 -12.76 -0.59 11.88
CA SER A 33 -13.05 -1.97 12.28
C SER A 33 -12.88 -2.99 11.16
N GLN A 34 -12.93 -2.57 9.90
CA GLN A 34 -12.97 -3.46 8.75
C GLN A 34 -11.71 -4.33 8.60
N PRO A 35 -10.46 -3.83 8.74
CA PRO A 35 -9.27 -4.68 8.65
C PRO A 35 -9.31 -5.87 9.61
N SER A 36 -9.76 -5.66 10.86
CA SER A 36 -9.91 -6.75 11.83
C SER A 36 -10.99 -7.75 11.44
N ARG A 37 -12.11 -7.30 10.86
CA ARG A 37 -13.19 -8.17 10.38
C ARG A 37 -12.76 -9.00 9.17
N TRP A 38 -11.96 -8.42 8.27
CA TRP A 38 -11.36 -9.12 7.13
C TRP A 38 -10.39 -10.21 7.57
N ILE A 39 -9.49 -9.90 8.52
CA ILE A 39 -8.55 -10.90 9.08
C ILE A 39 -9.29 -12.07 9.73
N LYS A 40 -10.45 -11.82 10.35
CA LYS A 40 -11.31 -12.84 10.98
C LYS A 40 -12.21 -13.58 9.99
N GLY A 41 -12.24 -13.18 8.72
CA GLY A 41 -13.14 -13.75 7.71
C GLY A 41 -14.61 -13.40 7.90
N VAL A 42 -14.94 -12.42 8.75
CA VAL A 42 -16.33 -11.98 9.00
C VAL A 42 -16.85 -11.15 7.83
N GLU A 43 -15.98 -10.38 7.22
CA GLU A 43 -16.23 -9.58 6.01
C GLU A 43 -15.10 -9.84 5.02
N ARG A 44 -15.29 -9.41 3.78
CA ARG A 44 -14.22 -9.42 2.76
C ARG A 44 -13.99 -7.99 2.25
N PRO A 45 -12.75 -7.65 1.84
CA PRO A 45 -12.52 -6.37 1.18
C PRO A 45 -13.40 -6.23 -0.06
N GLY A 46 -14.04 -5.07 -0.19
CA GLY A 46 -14.90 -4.77 -1.35
C GLY A 46 -14.10 -4.50 -2.63
N PRO A 47 -14.78 -4.27 -3.77
CA PRO A 47 -14.14 -4.09 -5.08
C PRO A 47 -13.18 -2.90 -5.16
N ALA A 48 -13.32 -1.89 -4.30
CA ALA A 48 -12.37 -0.79 -4.20
C ALA A 48 -11.15 -1.11 -3.33
N ALA A 49 -11.36 -1.80 -2.20
CA ALA A 49 -10.29 -2.08 -1.23
C ALA A 49 -9.41 -3.27 -1.65
N ALA A 50 -9.99 -4.31 -2.27
CA ALA A 50 -9.25 -5.52 -2.63
C ALA A 50 -8.06 -5.27 -3.57
N PRO A 51 -8.22 -4.54 -4.71
CA PRO A 51 -7.09 -4.21 -5.57
C PRO A 51 -6.06 -3.33 -4.85
N LEU A 52 -6.52 -2.30 -4.12
CA LEU A 52 -5.64 -1.37 -3.42
C LEU A 52 -4.78 -2.04 -2.35
N LEU A 53 -5.28 -3.09 -1.69
CA LEU A 53 -4.48 -3.89 -0.75
C LEU A 53 -3.35 -4.65 -1.47
N ILE A 54 -3.62 -5.20 -2.66
CA ILE A 54 -2.61 -5.91 -3.47
C ILE A 54 -1.55 -4.91 -3.94
N ASP A 55 -1.98 -3.76 -4.44
CA ASP A 55 -1.11 -2.70 -4.94
C ASP A 55 -0.22 -2.13 -3.81
N LEU A 56 -0.79 -1.92 -2.62
CA LEU A 56 -0.05 -1.47 -1.44
C LEU A 56 1.00 -2.49 -1.01
N GLU A 57 0.66 -3.78 -0.95
CA GLU A 57 1.64 -4.84 -0.64
C GLU A 57 2.78 -4.85 -1.66
N HIS A 58 2.47 -4.73 -2.95
CA HIS A 58 3.47 -4.74 -4.00
C HIS A 58 4.43 -3.55 -3.90
N VAL A 59 3.90 -2.33 -3.76
CA VAL A 59 4.70 -1.10 -3.60
C VAL A 59 5.57 -1.19 -2.35
N LEU A 60 5.00 -1.61 -1.22
CA LEU A 60 5.74 -1.74 0.04
C LEU A 60 6.87 -2.77 -0.08
N ALA A 61 6.62 -3.92 -0.69
CA ALA A 61 7.62 -4.95 -0.92
C ALA A 61 8.79 -4.42 -1.75
N ARG A 62 8.52 -3.69 -2.84
CA ARG A 62 9.58 -3.09 -3.66
C ARG A 62 10.36 -2.01 -2.91
N ALA A 63 9.69 -1.12 -2.20
CA ALA A 63 10.36 -0.06 -1.45
C ALA A 63 11.28 -0.64 -0.37
N ARG A 64 10.85 -1.70 0.31
CA ARG A 64 11.66 -2.41 1.31
C ARG A 64 12.90 -3.09 0.71
N LEU A 65 12.83 -3.58 -0.54
CA LEU A 65 14.00 -4.12 -1.22
C LEU A 65 15.05 -3.05 -1.54
N VAL A 66 14.64 -1.80 -1.77
CA VAL A 66 15.55 -0.71 -2.08
C VAL A 66 16.13 -0.08 -0.81
N TRP A 67 15.29 0.20 0.19
CA TRP A 67 15.68 1.04 1.33
C TRP A 67 15.53 0.37 2.71
N GLY A 68 14.96 -0.83 2.77
CA GLY A 68 14.59 -1.48 4.02
C GLY A 68 13.31 -0.92 4.65
N GLU A 69 12.93 -1.49 5.80
CA GLU A 69 11.64 -1.29 6.47
C GLU A 69 11.32 0.18 6.77
N THR A 70 12.12 0.81 7.63
CA THR A 70 11.85 2.17 8.15
C THR A 70 11.86 3.22 7.05
N ALA A 71 12.80 3.12 6.11
CA ALA A 71 12.93 4.09 5.03
C ALA A 71 11.81 3.92 3.98
N ALA A 72 11.36 2.69 3.70
CA ALA A 72 10.20 2.45 2.85
C ALA A 72 8.93 3.11 3.41
N HIS A 73 8.68 2.97 4.72
CA HIS A 73 7.55 3.64 5.38
C HIS A 73 7.66 5.15 5.29
N THR A 74 8.84 5.69 5.60
CA THR A 74 9.09 7.14 5.53
C THR A 74 8.84 7.67 4.12
N TRP A 75 9.33 6.96 3.10
CA TRP A 75 9.15 7.32 1.70
C TRP A 75 7.67 7.35 1.30
N LEU A 76 6.89 6.32 1.69
CA LEU A 76 5.46 6.22 1.39
C LEU A 76 4.62 7.36 1.96
N GLU A 77 5.06 7.91 3.10
CA GLU A 77 4.36 8.94 3.86
C GLU A 77 4.91 10.35 3.64
N SER A 78 6.00 10.50 2.88
CA SER A 78 6.66 11.79 2.64
C SER A 78 6.27 12.39 1.28
N ALA A 79 6.37 13.71 1.18
CA ALA A 79 6.23 14.41 -0.10
C ALA A 79 7.31 13.92 -1.09
N ASN A 80 6.91 13.58 -2.31
CA ASN A 80 7.78 12.98 -3.32
C ASN A 80 7.93 13.90 -4.54
N ALA A 81 9.16 14.18 -4.96
CA ALA A 81 9.45 15.10 -6.05
C ALA A 81 9.03 14.57 -7.44
N TYR A 82 9.02 13.25 -7.64
CA TYR A 82 8.53 12.61 -8.86
C TYR A 82 7.00 12.54 -8.94
N LEU A 83 6.32 12.88 -7.85
CA LEU A 83 4.86 12.88 -7.73
C LEU A 83 4.33 14.30 -7.47
N ASP A 84 5.00 15.34 -7.99
CA ASP A 84 4.64 16.75 -7.83
C ASP A 84 4.45 17.19 -6.36
N GLY A 85 5.21 16.59 -5.44
CA GLY A 85 5.15 16.85 -4.00
C GLY A 85 4.04 16.09 -3.27
N ALA A 86 3.22 15.29 -3.96
CA ALA A 86 2.24 14.41 -3.33
C ALA A 86 2.95 13.26 -2.59
N ARG A 87 2.26 12.68 -1.60
CA ARG A 87 2.74 11.46 -0.92
C ARG A 87 2.42 10.24 -1.77
N PRO A 88 3.32 9.26 -1.88
CA PRO A 88 3.06 8.02 -2.62
C PRO A 88 1.77 7.29 -2.21
N LEU A 89 1.41 7.28 -0.91
CA LEU A 89 0.15 6.68 -0.45
C LEU A 89 -1.09 7.40 -0.99
N ASP A 90 -1.06 8.73 -1.07
CA ASP A 90 -2.19 9.51 -1.61
C ASP A 90 -2.34 9.25 -3.11
N VAL A 91 -1.22 9.20 -3.83
CA VAL A 91 -1.21 8.87 -5.27
C VAL A 91 -1.68 7.44 -5.51
N LEU A 92 -1.25 6.48 -4.69
CA LEU A 92 -1.69 5.08 -4.76
C LEU A 92 -3.20 4.97 -4.64
N GLN A 93 -3.79 5.72 -3.71
CA GLN A 93 -5.24 5.73 -3.49
C GLN A 93 -6.02 6.36 -4.66
N LEU A 94 -5.48 7.43 -5.27
CA LEU A 94 -6.19 8.22 -6.29
C LEU A 94 -5.97 7.72 -7.71
N SER A 95 -4.76 7.24 -8.02
CA SER A 95 -4.28 6.96 -9.38
C SER A 95 -3.80 5.53 -9.56
N GLY A 96 -3.77 4.72 -8.49
CA GLY A 96 -3.26 3.36 -8.53
C GLY A 96 -1.72 3.28 -8.47
N PRO A 97 -1.16 2.07 -8.64
CA PRO A 97 0.24 1.81 -8.34
C PRO A 97 1.22 2.32 -9.41
N ALA A 98 0.80 2.43 -10.66
CA ALA A 98 1.70 2.73 -11.78
C ALA A 98 2.59 3.97 -11.54
N PRO A 99 2.04 5.18 -11.26
CA PRO A 99 2.88 6.36 -11.00
C PRO A 99 3.79 6.20 -9.77
N VAL A 100 3.33 5.46 -8.75
CA VAL A 100 4.11 5.21 -7.53
C VAL A 100 5.31 4.29 -7.80
N LEU A 101 5.11 3.26 -8.62
CA LEU A 101 6.17 2.35 -9.03
C LEU A 101 7.17 3.04 -9.96
N GLU A 102 6.71 3.91 -10.85
CA GLU A 102 7.58 4.73 -11.70
C GLU A 102 8.45 5.68 -10.87
N ALA A 103 7.88 6.37 -9.87
CA ALA A 103 8.64 7.20 -8.94
C ALA A 103 9.65 6.39 -8.12
N LEU A 104 9.26 5.20 -7.65
CA LEU A 104 10.16 4.29 -6.94
C LEU A 104 11.35 3.88 -7.81
N ASP A 105 11.11 3.50 -9.07
CA ASP A 105 12.16 3.13 -10.00
C ASP A 105 13.08 4.29 -10.36
N ALA A 106 12.51 5.49 -10.54
CA ALA A 106 13.27 6.71 -10.77
C ALA A 106 14.19 7.06 -9.60
N GLU A 107 13.76 6.87 -8.35
CA GLU A 107 14.65 7.07 -7.19
C GLU A 107 15.68 5.96 -7.03
N ALA A 108 15.28 4.70 -7.22
CA ALA A 108 16.17 3.55 -7.08
C ALA A 108 17.31 3.55 -8.11
N TRP A 109 17.04 4.00 -9.34
CA TRP A 109 18.02 3.99 -10.44
C TRP A 109 18.55 5.39 -10.80
N GLY A 110 17.83 6.46 -10.47
CA GLY A 110 18.28 7.85 -10.66
C GLY A 110 19.34 8.31 -9.68
N GLY A 111 19.57 7.56 -8.58
CA GLY A 111 20.71 7.76 -7.69
C GLY A 111 22.05 7.23 -8.22
N ALA A 112 22.06 6.52 -9.36
CA ALA A 112 23.26 5.91 -9.95
C ALA A 112 23.86 6.70 -11.13
N ALA A 113 23.45 7.96 -11.34
CA ALA A 113 23.98 8.85 -12.38
C ALA A 113 25.05 9.80 -11.84
#